data_AF-A0A529LRE5-F1
#
_entry.id   AF-A0A529LRE5-F1
#
_cell.length_a   1.000
_cell.length_b   1.000
_cell.length_c   1.000
_cell.angle_alpha   90.00
_cell.angle_beta   90.00
_cell.angle_gamma   90.00
#
_symmetry.space_group_name_H-M   'P 1'
#
loop_
_entity.id
_entity.type
_entity.pdbx_description
1 polymer ?
#
loop_
_entity_poly.entity_id
_entity_poly.type
_entity_poly.pdbx_seq_one_letter_code
_entity_poly.pdbx_strand_id
1 'polypeptide(L)' 'MAEDADAARRSIGARRNPDSAEAILQAAEDVLVEGGYAGFS' A
#
# COMPACT_ATOMS: atom_id res chain seq x y z
N MET A 1 21.78 21.77 2.95
CA MET A 1 22.46 20.63 2.30
C MET A 1 21.52 19.44 2.43
N ALA A 2 20.74 19.15 1.38
CA ALA A 2 19.81 18.02 1.33
C ALA A 2 20.40 17.00 0.37
N GLU A 3 21.34 16.21 0.87
CA GLU A 3 22.09 15.23 0.09
C GLU A 3 21.86 13.86 0.74
N ASP A 4 20.73 13.24 0.36
CA ASP A 4 20.45 11.79 0.25
C ASP A 4 18.91 11.59 0.19
N ALA A 5 18.26 12.14 -0.85
CA ALA A 5 16.95 11.61 -1.27
C ALA A 5 17.18 10.40 -2.20
N ASP A 6 18.14 9.55 -1.84
CA ASP A 6 18.61 8.39 -2.59
C ASP A 6 17.44 7.42 -2.74
N ALA A 7 16.99 7.27 -4.00
CA ALA A 7 15.96 6.38 -4.50
C ALA A 7 15.07 5.73 -3.43
N ALA A 8 13.92 6.35 -3.14
CA ALA A 8 12.91 5.80 -2.23
C ALA A 8 12.84 4.27 -2.36
N ARG A 9 13.29 3.56 -1.32
CA ARG A 9 13.52 2.10 -1.37
C ARG A 9 12.25 1.44 -1.85
N ARG A 10 12.26 0.95 -3.11
CA ARG A 10 11.07 0.35 -3.72
C ARG A 10 10.71 -0.90 -2.92
N SER A 11 9.50 -0.92 -2.37
CA SER A 11 8.99 -2.12 -1.71
C SER A 11 8.93 -3.28 -2.70
N ILE A 12 9.45 -4.44 -2.30
CA ILE A 12 9.32 -5.71 -3.03
C ILE A 12 8.32 -6.67 -2.36
N GLY A 13 7.58 -6.18 -1.35
CA GLY A 13 6.67 -6.99 -0.53
C GLY A 13 5.64 -7.75 -1.38
N ALA A 14 5.01 -7.07 -2.33
CA ALA A 14 4.05 -7.69 -3.25
C ALA A 14 4.66 -8.79 -4.13
N ARG A 15 5.94 -8.67 -4.50
CA ARG A 15 6.64 -9.72 -5.25
C ARG A 15 6.98 -10.92 -4.38
N ARG A 16 7.31 -10.69 -3.11
CA ARG A 16 7.70 -11.75 -2.16
C ARG A 16 6.50 -12.49 -1.57
N ASN A 17 5.37 -11.80 -1.44
CA ASN A 17 4.13 -12.36 -0.92
C ASN A 17 2.93 -11.76 -1.70
N PRO A 18 2.58 -12.35 -2.86
CA PRO A 18 1.47 -11.87 -3.69
C PRO A 18 0.12 -12.04 -3.00
N ASP A 19 -0.07 -13.14 -2.27
CA ASP A 19 -1.32 -13.44 -1.54
C ASP A 19 -1.65 -12.35 -0.52
N SER A 20 -0.67 -11.92 0.28
CA SER A 20 -0.86 -10.78 1.18
C SER A 20 -1.11 -9.47 0.45
N ALA A 21 -0.53 -9.26 -0.74
CA ALA A 21 -0.82 -8.06 -1.52
C ALA A 21 -2.28 -8.05 -2.00
N GLU A 22 -2.78 -9.19 -2.47
CA GLU A 22 -4.17 -9.35 -2.88
C GLU A 22 -5.13 -9.15 -1.69
N ALA A 23 -4.83 -9.75 -0.54
CA ALA A 23 -5.65 -9.59 0.66
C ALA A 23 -5.72 -8.12 1.14
N ILE A 24 -4.61 -7.39 1.09
CA ILE A 24 -4.56 -5.96 1.44
C ILE A 24 -5.38 -5.13 0.45
N LEU A 25 -5.27 -5.41 -0.85
CA LEU A 25 -6.02 -4.70 -1.88
C LEU A 25 -7.52 -4.93 -1.74
N GLN A 26 -7.94 -6.17 -1.48
CA GLN A 26 -9.35 -6.49 -1.26
C GLN A 26 -9.90 -5.76 -0.04
N ALA A 27 -9.18 -5.79 1.09
CA ALA A 27 -9.60 -5.06 2.29
C ALA A 27 -9.69 -3.56 2.05
N ALA A 28 -8.75 -2.97 1.28
CA ALA A 28 -8.79 -1.57 0.93
C ALA A 28 -9.97 -1.23 0.02
N GLU A 29 -10.30 -2.09 -0.95
CA GLU A 29 -11.48 -1.92 -1.80
C GLU A 29 -12.77 -1.96 -0.97
N ASP A 30 -12.90 -2.91 -0.06
CA ASP A 30 -14.07 -3.03 0.81
C ASP A 30 -14.26 -1.75 1.66
N VAL A 31 -13.17 -1.23 2.24
CA VAL A 31 -13.18 0.04 2.99
C VAL A 31 -13.57 1.23 2.10
N LEU A 32 -13.04 1.28 0.88
CA LEU A 32 -13.34 2.35 -0.07
C LEU A 32 -14.81 2.34 -0.50
N VAL A 33 -15.37 1.16 -0.76
CA VAL A 33 -16.77 0.98 -1.19
C VAL A 33 -17.73 1.36 -0.05
N GLU A 34 -17.43 0.98 1.19
CA GLU A 34 -18.32 1.23 2.33
C GLU A 34 -18.18 2.64 2.93
N GLY A 35 -16.96 3.12 3.14
CA GLY A 35 -16.67 4.38 3.86
C GLY A 35 -16.13 5.51 3.00
N GLY A 36 -15.86 5.27 1.71
CA GLY A 36 -15.11 6.19 0.87
C GLY A 36 -13.68 6.42 1.40
N TYR A 37 -12.99 7.44 0.89
CA TYR A 37 -11.64 7.77 1.34
C TYR A 37 -11.54 8.12 2.84
N ALA A 38 -12.64 8.55 3.46
CA ALA A 38 -12.68 8.85 4.89
C ALA A 38 -12.62 7.59 5.78
N GLY A 39 -12.80 6.39 5.20
CA GLY A 39 -12.69 5.11 5.91
C GLY A 39 -11.27 4.65 6.19
N PHE A 40 -10.26 5.28 5.58
CA PHE A 40 -8.84 5.00 5.83
C PHE A 40 -8.30 5.87 6.98
N SER A 41 -7.46 5.29 7.86
CA SER A 41 -6.87 5.95 9.04
C SER A 41 -5.36 6.14 8.97
#